data_AF-A0A942NGU1-F1
#
_entry.id   AF-A0A942NGU1-F1
#
_cell.length_a   1.000
_cell.length_b   1.000
_cell.length_c   1.000
_cell.angle_alpha   90.00
_cell.angle_beta   90.00
_cell.angle_gamma   90.00
#
_symmetry.space_group_name_H-M   'P 1'
#
loop_
_entity.id
_entity.type
_entity.pdbx_description
1 polymer ?
#
loop_
_entity_poly.entity_id
_entity_poly.type
_entity_poly.pdbx_seq_one_letter_code
_entity_poly.pdbx_strand_id
1 'polypeptide(L)'
;MNLRQKLSGIAIILLIFFIYTALNSYGSETTALCTQSVKFSGGTRNISYVTVDLNDSTIRIEPVVANNQIGKTDSLKNIANQIKSDGVEVLAAINGTFFSAYDNNPLPYGTIQRDGEVIHIGNTGSTIGFTDKNEVKIENLFIGISGTINDKDTWYAWNINHPFDTMDAVTIFTPEYGKETYNHSYTSIIVKSDKVSSIVSGKANIPSDGYVIVTGLPTMVGKFKVGD
;
A
#
# COMPACT_ATOMS: atom_id res chain seq x y z
N MET A 1 -40.58 40.05 -42.25
CA MET A 1 -40.83 38.90 -41.35
C MET A 1 -41.92 39.30 -40.35
N ASN A 2 -43.07 38.62 -40.36
CA ASN A 2 -44.22 38.95 -39.50
C ASN A 2 -43.91 38.59 -38.03
N LEU A 3 -44.50 39.29 -37.06
CA LEU A 3 -44.31 39.10 -35.62
C LEU A 3 -44.43 37.62 -35.18
N ARG A 4 -45.31 36.85 -35.82
CA ARG A 4 -45.43 35.39 -35.62
C ARG A 4 -44.16 34.60 -35.98
N GLN A 5 -43.46 34.97 -37.06
CA GLN A 5 -42.20 34.32 -37.46
C GLN A 5 -41.04 34.69 -36.52
N LYS A 6 -41.03 35.92 -35.97
CA LYS A 6 -40.05 36.32 -34.93
C LYS A 6 -40.28 35.56 -33.61
N LEU A 7 -41.53 35.41 -33.19
CA LEU A 7 -41.91 34.67 -31.97
C LEU A 7 -41.61 33.17 -32.10
N SER A 8 -41.89 32.54 -33.25
CA SER A 8 -41.53 31.14 -33.50
C SER A 8 -40.02 30.90 -33.58
N GLY A 9 -39.24 31.84 -34.15
CA GLY A 9 -37.79 31.73 -34.18
C GLY A 9 -37.15 31.82 -32.78
N ILE A 10 -37.62 32.75 -31.94
CA ILE A 10 -37.15 32.89 -30.56
C ILE A 10 -37.54 31.68 -29.70
N ALA A 11 -38.74 31.13 -29.89
CA ALA A 11 -39.18 29.93 -29.18
C ALA A 11 -38.35 28.69 -29.53
N ILE A 12 -37.95 28.52 -30.81
CA ILE A 12 -37.09 27.41 -31.24
C ILE A 12 -35.67 27.56 -30.68
N ILE A 13 -35.11 28.78 -30.68
CA ILE A 13 -33.78 29.04 -30.11
C ILE A 13 -33.77 28.78 -28.60
N LEU A 14 -34.79 29.20 -27.87
CA LEU A 14 -34.93 28.92 -26.44
C LEU A 14 -35.10 27.42 -26.14
N LEU A 15 -35.82 26.69 -27.00
CA LEU A 15 -35.98 25.24 -26.87
C LEU A 15 -34.66 24.49 -27.11
N ILE A 16 -33.87 24.91 -28.11
CA ILE A 16 -32.53 24.36 -28.39
C ILE A 16 -31.57 24.67 -27.22
N PHE A 17 -31.65 25.87 -26.65
CA PHE A 17 -30.87 26.23 -25.46
C PHE A 17 -31.26 25.39 -24.24
N PHE A 18 -32.55 25.10 -24.05
CA PHE A 18 -33.04 24.23 -22.98
C PHE A 18 -32.61 22.78 -23.15
N ILE A 19 -32.61 22.26 -24.39
CA ILE A 19 -32.12 20.91 -24.70
C ILE A 19 -30.59 20.82 -24.48
N TYR A 20 -29.83 21.89 -24.77
CA TYR A 20 -28.40 21.94 -24.46
C TYR A 20 -28.11 21.97 -22.95
N THR A 21 -28.94 22.64 -22.14
CA THR A 21 -28.76 22.65 -20.68
C THR A 21 -29.28 21.40 -19.97
N ALA A 22 -30.19 20.65 -20.59
CA ALA A 22 -30.74 19.39 -20.05
C ALA A 22 -29.87 18.16 -20.36
N LEU A 23 -28.83 18.31 -21.19
CA LEU A 23 -27.78 17.32 -21.41
C LEU A 23 -26.55 17.63 -20.54
N ASN A 24 -26.74 18.10 -19.31
CA ASN A 24 -25.76 17.76 -18.28
C ASN A 24 -25.95 16.28 -18.01
N SER A 25 -25.21 15.45 -18.76
CA SER A 25 -24.91 14.09 -18.33
C SER A 25 -24.48 14.22 -16.87
N TYR A 26 -25.28 13.69 -15.95
CA TYR A 26 -24.79 13.33 -14.63
C TYR A 26 -23.76 12.23 -14.89
N GLY A 27 -22.53 12.63 -15.25
CA GLY A 27 -21.39 11.76 -15.13
C GLY A 27 -21.42 11.27 -13.68
N SER A 28 -21.40 9.96 -13.49
CA SER A 28 -21.24 9.40 -12.16
C SER A 28 -20.03 10.08 -11.53
N GLU A 29 -20.20 10.73 -10.38
CA GLU A 29 -19.06 11.31 -9.68
C GLU A 29 -18.08 10.16 -9.40
N THR A 30 -16.85 10.30 -9.91
CA THR A 30 -15.80 9.29 -9.76
C THR A 30 -15.54 8.99 -8.28
N THR A 31 -15.68 10.00 -7.41
CA THR A 31 -15.62 9.85 -5.96
C THR A 31 -16.63 10.76 -5.27
N ALA A 32 -17.29 10.27 -4.23
CA ALA A 32 -18.20 11.09 -3.42
C ALA A 32 -18.05 10.79 -1.92
N LEU A 33 -18.01 11.84 -1.10
CA LEU A 33 -18.12 11.73 0.36
C LEU A 33 -19.60 11.70 0.75
N CYS A 34 -19.99 10.62 1.39
CA CYS A 34 -21.37 10.36 1.78
C CYS A 34 -21.50 10.24 3.30
N THR A 35 -22.67 10.65 3.81
CA THR A 35 -23.06 10.41 5.20
C THR A 35 -24.43 9.75 5.24
N GLN A 36 -24.60 8.74 6.08
CA GLN A 36 -25.87 8.02 6.22
C GLN A 36 -26.16 7.70 7.68
N SER A 37 -27.43 7.80 8.09
CA SER A 37 -27.89 7.26 9.37
C SER A 37 -28.32 5.81 9.18
N VAL A 38 -27.68 4.88 9.89
CA VAL A 38 -27.92 3.44 9.79
C VAL A 38 -28.53 2.95 11.10
N LYS A 39 -29.68 2.29 10.99
CA LYS A 39 -30.38 1.66 12.12
C LYS A 39 -30.07 0.17 12.16
N PHE A 40 -29.74 -0.35 13.33
CA PHE A 40 -29.47 -1.77 13.59
C PHE A 40 -29.97 -2.15 15.00
N SER A 41 -29.82 -3.41 15.41
CA SER A 41 -30.32 -3.92 16.69
C SER A 41 -29.77 -3.17 17.92
N GLY A 42 -28.55 -2.61 17.83
CA GLY A 42 -27.90 -1.81 18.87
C GLY A 42 -28.19 -0.31 18.81
N GLY A 43 -29.19 0.12 18.02
CA GLY A 43 -29.64 1.51 17.89
C GLY A 43 -29.32 2.14 16.54
N THR A 44 -29.13 3.45 16.52
CA THR A 44 -28.81 4.21 15.30
C THR A 44 -27.38 4.76 15.39
N ARG A 45 -26.65 4.75 14.26
CA ARG A 45 -25.34 5.40 14.12
C ARG A 45 -25.28 6.18 12.81
N ASN A 46 -24.62 7.32 12.84
CA ASN A 46 -24.28 8.05 11.62
C ASN A 46 -22.92 7.56 11.14
N ILE A 47 -22.85 7.15 9.88
CA ILE A 47 -21.62 6.71 9.22
C ILE A 47 -21.19 7.74 8.18
N SER A 48 -19.88 7.85 7.97
CA SER A 48 -19.28 8.55 6.83
C SER A 48 -18.56 7.51 5.98
N TYR A 49 -18.74 7.57 4.67
CA TYR A 49 -18.11 6.65 3.72
C TYR A 49 -17.79 7.39 2.43
N VAL A 50 -16.83 6.85 1.67
CA VAL A 50 -16.48 7.37 0.35
C VAL A 50 -16.88 6.30 -0.67
N THR A 51 -17.62 6.70 -1.69
CA THR A 51 -17.86 5.86 -2.86
C THR A 51 -16.83 6.20 -3.93
N VAL A 52 -16.34 5.19 -4.64
CA VAL A 52 -15.32 5.32 -5.68
C VAL A 52 -15.77 4.49 -6.88
N ASP A 53 -15.80 5.07 -8.07
CA ASP A 53 -16.02 4.34 -9.32
C ASP A 53 -14.70 3.72 -9.79
N LEU A 54 -14.56 2.41 -9.59
CA LEU A 54 -13.37 1.67 -9.99
C LEU A 54 -13.25 1.47 -11.50
N ASN A 55 -14.30 1.78 -12.29
CA ASN A 55 -14.20 1.78 -13.74
C ASN A 55 -13.51 3.04 -14.28
N ASP A 56 -13.34 4.07 -13.46
CA ASP A 56 -12.56 5.24 -13.82
C ASP A 56 -11.07 4.91 -13.76
N SER A 57 -10.45 4.81 -14.95
CA SER A 57 -9.02 4.51 -15.10
C SER A 57 -8.08 5.58 -14.53
N THR A 58 -8.59 6.76 -14.16
CA THR A 58 -7.81 7.81 -13.50
C THR A 58 -7.69 7.59 -11.99
N ILE A 59 -8.48 6.67 -11.43
CA ILE A 59 -8.43 6.30 -10.02
C ILE A 59 -7.49 5.13 -9.80
N ARG A 60 -6.71 5.25 -8.73
CA ARG A 60 -5.95 4.14 -8.14
C ARG A 60 -6.17 4.12 -6.63
N ILE A 61 -6.16 2.93 -6.06
CA ILE A 61 -6.18 2.73 -4.60
C ILE A 61 -4.84 2.10 -4.22
N GLU A 62 -4.09 2.77 -3.36
CA GLU A 62 -2.76 2.35 -2.95
C GLU A 62 -2.63 2.36 -1.42
N PRO A 63 -1.95 1.37 -0.81
CA PRO A 63 -1.58 1.47 0.58
C PRO A 63 -0.40 2.43 0.73
N VAL A 64 -0.50 3.33 1.70
CA VAL A 64 0.54 4.31 2.02
C VAL A 64 0.97 4.11 3.47
N VAL A 65 2.28 4.00 3.70
CA VAL A 65 2.87 3.87 5.04
C VAL A 65 3.47 5.22 5.47
N ALA A 66 3.40 5.52 6.76
CA ALA A 66 3.87 6.81 7.28
C ALA A 66 5.35 7.04 6.97
N ASN A 67 5.69 8.25 6.50
CA ASN A 67 7.08 8.63 6.18
C ASN A 67 7.78 7.67 5.21
N ASN A 68 7.02 6.96 4.37
CA ASN A 68 7.52 5.92 3.45
C ASN A 68 8.34 4.83 4.14
N GLN A 69 8.06 4.54 5.42
CA GLN A 69 8.85 3.61 6.22
C GLN A 69 7.97 2.72 7.13
N ILE A 70 8.20 1.41 7.12
CA ILE A 70 7.60 0.44 8.04
C ILE A 70 8.02 0.75 9.47
N GLY A 71 7.10 0.62 10.43
CA GLY A 71 7.38 0.93 11.83
C GLY A 71 7.40 2.42 12.14
N LYS A 72 6.83 3.26 11.27
CA LYS A 72 6.56 4.68 11.54
C LYS A 72 5.07 4.94 11.62
N THR A 73 4.73 5.99 12.37
CA THR A 73 3.36 6.49 12.53
C THR A 73 3.32 7.98 12.25
N ASP A 74 2.18 8.45 11.75
CA ASP A 74 1.84 9.86 11.58
C ASP A 74 0.30 9.97 11.56
N SER A 75 -0.22 11.20 11.59
CA SER A 75 -1.64 11.44 11.35
C SER A 75 -2.04 11.00 9.94
N LEU A 76 -3.24 10.43 9.79
CA LEU A 76 -3.79 10.01 8.49
C LEU A 76 -3.70 11.14 7.43
N LYS A 77 -3.94 12.38 7.85
CA LYS A 77 -3.82 13.56 6.98
C LYS A 77 -2.40 13.75 6.44
N ASN A 78 -1.37 13.59 7.28
CA ASN A 78 0.01 13.74 6.84
C ASN A 78 0.42 12.59 5.93
N ILE A 79 0.07 11.35 6.28
CA ILE A 79 0.30 10.17 5.43
C ILE A 79 -0.35 10.38 4.06
N ALA A 80 -1.60 10.82 4.02
CA ALA A 80 -2.30 11.10 2.77
C ALA A 80 -1.64 12.24 1.98
N ASN A 81 -1.25 13.33 2.64
CA ASN A 81 -0.61 14.46 1.97
C ASN A 81 0.79 14.14 1.40
N GLN A 82 1.49 13.13 1.93
CA GLN A 82 2.86 12.82 1.51
C GLN A 82 2.96 12.31 0.06
N ILE A 83 1.86 11.79 -0.51
CA ILE A 83 1.82 11.28 -1.89
C ILE A 83 1.36 12.32 -2.92
N LYS A 84 0.94 13.52 -2.46
CA LYS A 84 0.54 14.60 -3.36
C LYS A 84 1.73 15.03 -4.21
N SER A 85 1.53 15.07 -5.52
CA SER A 85 2.52 15.49 -6.50
C SER A 85 1.82 16.03 -7.74
N ASP A 86 2.57 16.63 -8.66
CA ASP A 86 2.01 17.07 -9.93
C ASP A 86 1.38 15.89 -10.67
N GLY A 87 0.07 15.97 -10.93
CA GLY A 87 -0.70 14.89 -11.56
C GLY A 87 -1.25 13.83 -10.60
N VAL A 88 -1.04 13.95 -9.29
CA VAL A 88 -1.62 13.05 -8.27
C VAL A 88 -2.43 13.86 -7.26
N GLU A 89 -3.75 13.66 -7.29
CA GLU A 89 -4.68 14.20 -6.31
C GLU A 89 -5.11 13.12 -5.31
N VAL A 90 -5.20 13.51 -4.03
CA VAL A 90 -5.69 12.64 -2.96
C VAL A 90 -7.16 12.94 -2.74
N LEU A 91 -8.03 12.05 -3.22
CA LEU A 91 -9.48 12.20 -3.16
C LEU A 91 -10.04 11.75 -1.79
N ALA A 92 -9.47 10.69 -1.22
CA ALA A 92 -9.84 10.17 0.10
C ALA A 92 -8.70 9.35 0.71
N ALA A 93 -8.75 9.20 2.03
CA ALA A 93 -7.86 8.31 2.77
C ALA A 93 -8.60 7.73 3.99
N ILE A 94 -8.34 6.46 4.30
CA ILE A 94 -8.81 5.78 5.51
C ILE A 94 -7.63 5.09 6.18
N ASN A 95 -7.73 4.82 7.49
CA ASN A 95 -6.73 4.00 8.17
C ASN A 95 -6.76 2.57 7.61
N GLY A 96 -5.59 1.95 7.50
CA GLY A 96 -5.41 0.59 7.01
C GLY A 96 -5.37 -0.46 8.12
N THR A 97 -4.37 -1.34 8.04
CA THR A 97 -4.21 -2.46 8.99
C THR A 97 -3.91 -1.98 10.43
N PHE A 98 -4.12 -2.90 11.39
CA PHE A 98 -3.67 -2.71 12.76
C PHE A 98 -2.14 -2.60 12.84
N PHE A 99 -1.64 -1.95 13.88
CA PHE A 99 -0.22 -1.85 14.18
C PHE A 99 0.00 -1.82 15.70
N SER A 100 1.22 -2.06 16.17
CA SER A 100 1.53 -1.97 17.60
C SER A 100 1.56 -0.51 18.09
N ALA A 101 0.39 0.01 18.46
CA ALA A 101 0.23 1.42 18.79
C ALA A 101 0.79 1.82 20.16
N TYR A 102 1.06 0.85 21.04
CA TYR A 102 1.42 1.11 22.45
C TYR A 102 2.83 0.66 22.81
N ASP A 103 3.56 0.06 21.86
CA ASP A 103 4.96 -0.30 22.03
C ASP A 103 5.85 0.77 21.38
N ASN A 104 7.14 0.79 21.75
CA ASN A 104 8.13 1.69 21.14
C ASN A 104 8.49 1.33 19.68
N ASN A 105 7.75 0.41 19.06
CA ASN A 105 7.98 -0.08 17.71
C ASN A 105 6.64 -0.34 17.00
N PRO A 106 6.06 0.64 16.29
CA PRO A 106 4.72 0.55 15.73
C PRO A 106 4.69 -0.23 14.42
N LEU A 107 5.06 -1.50 14.50
CA LEU A 107 5.02 -2.44 13.37
C LEU A 107 3.57 -2.75 12.98
N PRO A 108 3.27 -2.87 11.67
CA PRO A 108 1.99 -3.38 11.21
C PRO A 108 1.77 -4.83 11.65
N TYR A 109 0.50 -5.23 11.81
CA TYR A 109 0.12 -6.63 12.00
C TYR A 109 -0.36 -7.30 10.71
N GLY A 110 -0.86 -6.53 9.74
CA GLY A 110 -1.32 -7.06 8.46
C GLY A 110 -0.26 -7.08 7.38
N THR A 111 -0.57 -7.81 6.31
CA THR A 111 0.22 -7.80 5.08
C THR A 111 0.02 -6.49 4.33
N ILE A 112 1.11 -5.91 3.83
CA ILE A 112 1.09 -4.68 3.01
C ILE A 112 1.85 -4.96 1.73
N GLN A 113 1.19 -4.72 0.59
CA GLN A 113 1.77 -4.81 -0.73
C GLN A 113 1.56 -3.49 -1.47
N ARG A 114 2.62 -2.91 -2.03
CA ARG A 114 2.58 -1.65 -2.79
C ARG A 114 3.27 -1.86 -4.13
N ASP A 115 2.64 -1.42 -5.22
CA ASP A 115 3.18 -1.53 -6.58
C ASP A 115 3.62 -2.96 -6.99
N GLY A 116 2.88 -3.97 -6.51
CA GLY A 116 3.22 -5.37 -6.76
C GLY A 116 4.25 -5.96 -5.80
N GLU A 117 4.87 -5.16 -4.95
CA GLU A 117 5.92 -5.57 -4.00
C GLU A 117 5.37 -5.77 -2.60
N VAL A 118 5.69 -6.90 -1.97
CA VAL A 118 5.33 -7.18 -0.58
C VAL A 118 6.31 -6.46 0.32
N ILE A 119 5.86 -5.44 1.04
CA ILE A 119 6.72 -4.59 1.87
C ILE A 119 6.61 -4.92 3.37
N HIS A 120 5.61 -5.70 3.78
CA HIS A 120 5.46 -6.25 5.13
C HIS A 120 4.54 -7.47 5.10
N ILE A 121 4.87 -8.54 5.85
CA ILE A 121 4.04 -9.74 5.94
C ILE A 121 3.41 -9.87 7.33
N GLY A 122 2.07 -9.90 7.34
CA GLY A 122 1.29 -10.24 8.53
C GLY A 122 0.85 -11.69 8.56
N ASN A 123 0.48 -12.26 7.41
CA ASN A 123 -0.06 -13.63 7.26
C ASN A 123 -1.22 -13.94 8.24
N THR A 124 -2.03 -12.94 8.56
CA THR A 124 -3.19 -13.07 9.45
C THR A 124 -4.41 -12.38 8.86
N GLY A 125 -5.59 -12.94 9.15
CA GLY A 125 -6.87 -12.36 8.75
C GLY A 125 -7.07 -12.26 7.23
N SER A 126 -7.94 -11.33 6.84
CA SER A 126 -8.26 -11.05 5.44
C SER A 126 -7.47 -9.85 4.93
N THR A 127 -7.08 -9.91 3.67
CA THR A 127 -6.41 -8.86 2.92
C THR A 127 -7.36 -8.36 1.83
N ILE A 128 -7.49 -7.04 1.70
CA ILE A 128 -8.13 -6.40 0.55
C ILE A 128 -7.05 -5.89 -0.39
N GLY A 129 -7.18 -6.19 -1.68
CA GLY A 129 -6.26 -5.76 -2.73
C GLY A 129 -7.01 -5.22 -3.94
N PHE A 130 -6.32 -4.37 -4.69
CA PHE A 130 -6.81 -3.76 -5.93
C PHE A 130 -5.80 -4.10 -7.02
N THR A 131 -6.27 -4.66 -8.13
CA THR A 131 -5.40 -5.00 -9.27
C THR A 131 -5.04 -3.75 -10.08
N ASP A 132 -4.12 -3.89 -11.02
CA ASP A 132 -3.79 -2.89 -12.04
C ASP A 132 -4.98 -2.47 -12.93
N LYS A 133 -6.06 -3.27 -12.91
CA LYS A 133 -7.34 -3.00 -13.59
C LYS A 133 -8.44 -2.54 -12.64
N ASN A 134 -8.07 -2.11 -11.42
CA ASN A 134 -9.01 -1.72 -10.36
C ASN A 134 -10.02 -2.80 -9.93
N GLU A 135 -9.70 -4.09 -10.14
CA GLU A 135 -10.52 -5.18 -9.63
C GLU A 135 -10.28 -5.36 -8.13
N VAL A 136 -11.34 -5.46 -7.34
CA VAL A 136 -11.25 -5.69 -5.89
C VAL A 136 -11.14 -7.19 -5.60
N LYS A 137 -10.18 -7.56 -4.78
CA LYS A 137 -10.03 -8.93 -4.24
C LYS A 137 -9.99 -8.87 -2.72
N ILE A 138 -10.74 -9.77 -2.07
CA ILE A 138 -10.72 -9.93 -0.62
C ILE A 138 -10.45 -11.40 -0.35
N GLU A 139 -9.29 -11.69 0.23
CA GLU A 139 -8.82 -13.06 0.42
C GLU A 139 -8.04 -13.21 1.71
N ASN A 140 -7.90 -14.44 2.20
CA ASN A 140 -6.94 -14.77 3.24
C ASN A 140 -5.59 -15.08 2.57
N LEU A 141 -4.72 -14.08 2.50
CA LEU A 141 -3.44 -14.19 1.82
C LEU A 141 -2.36 -14.72 2.77
N PHE A 142 -1.74 -15.85 2.42
CA PHE A 142 -0.59 -16.40 3.12
C PHE A 142 0.63 -16.41 2.20
N ILE A 143 1.63 -15.59 2.52
CA ILE A 143 2.82 -15.37 1.72
C ILE A 143 3.98 -16.16 2.30
N GLY A 144 4.65 -16.95 1.46
CA GLY A 144 5.94 -17.57 1.75
C GLY A 144 7.05 -16.90 0.94
N ILE A 145 8.23 -16.79 1.53
CA ILE A 145 9.42 -16.27 0.83
C ILE A 145 10.42 -17.41 0.67
N SER A 146 10.86 -17.65 -0.57
CA SER A 146 11.96 -18.55 -0.88
C SER A 146 12.93 -17.89 -1.87
N GLY A 147 14.17 -18.37 -1.86
CA GLY A 147 15.20 -17.92 -2.79
C GLY A 147 16.18 -19.03 -3.13
N THR A 148 16.95 -18.81 -4.19
CA THR A 148 18.06 -19.65 -4.62
C THR A 148 19.37 -18.85 -4.57
N ILE A 149 20.48 -19.55 -4.32
CA ILE A 149 21.84 -19.00 -4.39
C ILE A 149 22.54 -19.75 -5.51
N ASN A 150 22.98 -19.03 -6.55
CA ASN A 150 23.64 -19.59 -7.73
C ASN A 150 22.91 -20.82 -8.33
N ASP A 151 21.57 -20.80 -8.34
CA ASP A 151 20.69 -21.88 -8.80
C ASP A 151 20.89 -23.26 -8.13
N LYS A 152 21.52 -23.30 -6.94
CA LYS A 152 21.85 -24.55 -6.24
C LYS A 152 21.26 -24.61 -4.85
N ASP A 153 21.66 -23.70 -3.97
CA ASP A 153 21.24 -23.71 -2.58
C ASP A 153 19.93 -22.96 -2.43
N THR A 154 18.94 -23.57 -1.77
CA THR A 154 17.66 -22.93 -1.49
C THR A 154 17.65 -22.38 -0.07
N TRP A 155 16.94 -21.27 0.11
CA TRP A 155 16.69 -20.67 1.40
C TRP A 155 15.27 -20.11 1.46
N TYR A 156 14.83 -19.77 2.67
CA TYR A 156 13.52 -19.18 2.91
C TYR A 156 13.64 -18.12 4.00
N ALA A 157 12.73 -17.14 3.98
CA ALA A 157 12.57 -16.17 5.03
C ALA A 157 11.19 -16.30 5.67
N TRP A 158 11.12 -15.99 6.96
CA TRP A 158 9.87 -15.98 7.71
C TRP A 158 9.07 -14.72 7.43
N ASN A 159 9.77 -13.60 7.21
CA ASN A 159 9.13 -12.30 7.06
C ASN A 159 10.02 -11.30 6.30
N ILE A 160 9.43 -10.15 6.00
CA ILE A 160 10.07 -8.98 5.42
C ILE A 160 9.75 -7.74 6.26
N ASN A 161 10.77 -6.94 6.56
CA ASN A 161 10.68 -5.70 7.33
C ASN A 161 10.03 -5.85 8.72
N HIS A 162 10.14 -7.04 9.31
CA HIS A 162 9.60 -7.37 10.63
C HIS A 162 10.70 -7.96 11.53
N PRO A 163 11.24 -7.20 12.50
CA PRO A 163 12.30 -7.68 13.37
C PRO A 163 11.82 -8.79 14.31
N PHE A 164 12.68 -9.78 14.52
CA PHE A 164 12.51 -10.84 15.51
C PHE A 164 13.73 -10.90 16.42
N ASP A 165 13.51 -11.15 17.71
CA ASP A 165 14.60 -11.36 18.66
C ASP A 165 14.77 -12.85 18.98
N THR A 166 14.99 -13.64 17.92
CA THR A 166 15.31 -15.05 18.05
C THR A 166 16.32 -15.47 16.99
N MET A 167 17.21 -16.38 17.36
CA MET A 167 18.31 -16.86 16.53
C MET A 167 17.83 -17.59 15.27
N ASP A 168 16.68 -18.25 15.33
CA ASP A 168 16.13 -19.07 14.25
C ASP A 168 15.35 -18.28 13.20
N ALA A 169 15.03 -17.02 13.47
CA ALA A 169 14.38 -16.15 12.50
C ALA A 169 15.32 -15.89 11.31
N VAL A 170 14.72 -15.90 10.12
CA VAL A 170 15.35 -15.44 8.88
C VAL A 170 14.45 -14.34 8.33
N THR A 171 14.89 -13.09 8.44
CA THR A 171 14.11 -11.92 8.03
C THR A 171 14.85 -11.14 6.96
N ILE A 172 14.12 -10.69 5.95
CA ILE A 172 14.62 -9.76 4.94
C ILE A 172 14.30 -8.33 5.36
N PHE A 173 15.26 -7.43 5.24
CA PHE A 173 15.09 -5.99 5.42
C PHE A 173 15.39 -5.26 4.12
N THR A 174 14.42 -4.53 3.62
CA THR A 174 14.48 -3.72 2.40
C THR A 174 14.46 -2.23 2.75
N PRO A 175 14.68 -1.31 1.79
CA PRO A 175 14.67 0.13 2.04
C PRO A 175 13.38 0.66 2.69
N GLU A 176 12.26 -0.05 2.53
CA GLU A 176 10.99 0.25 3.20
C GLU A 176 11.07 0.12 4.73
N TYR A 177 12.01 -0.65 5.28
CA TYR A 177 12.26 -0.66 6.72
C TYR A 177 13.02 0.58 7.19
N GLY A 178 13.89 1.13 6.34
CA GLY A 178 14.77 2.25 6.65
C GLY A 178 16.16 2.08 6.05
N LYS A 179 17.11 2.89 6.52
CA LYS A 179 18.50 2.88 6.02
C LYS A 179 19.38 1.82 6.67
N GLU A 180 18.96 1.29 7.81
CA GLU A 180 19.69 0.29 8.59
C GLU A 180 18.71 -0.72 9.18
N THR A 181 19.18 -1.93 9.47
CA THR A 181 18.45 -2.89 10.29
C THR A 181 18.33 -2.39 11.73
N TYR A 182 17.51 -3.07 12.53
CA TYR A 182 17.46 -2.87 13.98
C TYR A 182 18.78 -3.27 14.65
N ASN A 183 18.99 -2.84 15.90
CA ASN A 183 20.11 -3.35 16.69
C ASN A 183 19.87 -4.82 17.05
N HIS A 184 20.80 -5.70 16.70
CA HIS A 184 20.79 -7.12 17.04
C HIS A 184 22.23 -7.67 17.14
N SER A 185 22.39 -8.91 17.61
CA SER A 185 23.67 -9.64 17.69
C SER A 185 23.84 -10.71 16.59
N TYR A 186 22.78 -10.99 15.82
CA TYR A 186 22.76 -12.00 14.75
C TYR A 186 23.57 -11.59 13.52
N THR A 187 23.70 -12.48 12.54
CA THR A 187 24.42 -12.21 11.28
C THR A 187 23.55 -11.42 10.32
N SER A 188 24.14 -10.42 9.67
CA SER A 188 23.58 -9.65 8.56
C SER A 188 24.30 -10.02 7.27
N ILE A 189 23.56 -10.61 6.33
CA ILE A 189 24.00 -10.91 4.96
C ILE A 189 23.50 -9.77 4.07
N ILE A 190 24.41 -8.92 3.61
CA ILE A 190 24.08 -7.74 2.81
C ILE A 190 24.11 -8.13 1.35
N VAL A 191 22.99 -7.93 0.66
CA VAL A 191 22.81 -8.19 -0.77
C VAL A 191 22.64 -6.86 -1.48
N LYS A 192 23.46 -6.62 -2.50
CA LYS A 192 23.46 -5.41 -3.32
C LYS A 192 23.49 -5.78 -4.79
N SER A 193 22.56 -5.23 -5.58
CA SER A 193 22.44 -5.53 -7.01
C SER A 193 22.45 -7.05 -7.28
N ASP A 194 21.63 -7.78 -6.52
CA ASP A 194 21.50 -9.25 -6.56
C ASP A 194 22.77 -10.04 -6.24
N LYS A 195 23.75 -9.44 -5.55
CA LYS A 195 24.96 -10.13 -5.09
C LYS A 195 25.21 -9.94 -3.61
N VAL A 196 25.70 -10.97 -2.93
CA VAL A 196 26.16 -10.88 -1.55
C VAL A 196 27.40 -9.98 -1.50
N SER A 197 27.26 -8.76 -1.00
CA SER A 197 28.37 -7.81 -0.90
C SER A 197 29.23 -8.01 0.34
N SER A 198 28.61 -8.42 1.45
CA SER A 198 29.29 -8.62 2.73
C SER A 198 28.44 -9.43 3.71
N ILE A 199 29.11 -10.12 4.64
CA ILE A 199 28.47 -10.83 5.74
C ILE A 199 29.10 -10.31 7.03
N VAL A 200 28.31 -9.72 7.91
CA VAL A 200 28.77 -9.05 9.14
C VAL A 200 27.94 -9.47 10.35
N SER A 201 28.46 -9.27 11.55
CA SER A 201 27.68 -9.44 12.79
C SER A 201 27.01 -8.14 13.19
N GLY A 202 25.76 -8.25 13.63
CA GLY A 202 24.95 -7.15 14.15
C GLY A 202 24.35 -6.24 13.09
N LYS A 203 23.98 -5.03 13.52
CA LYS A 203 23.30 -4.02 12.70
C LYS A 203 24.05 -3.76 11.38
N ALA A 204 23.31 -3.64 10.29
CA ALA A 204 23.86 -3.36 8.97
C ALA A 204 23.09 -2.24 8.24
N ASN A 205 23.79 -1.53 7.34
CA ASN A 205 23.16 -0.64 6.39
C ASN A 205 22.36 -1.44 5.36
N ILE A 206 21.19 -0.96 4.99
CA ILE A 206 20.34 -1.53 3.95
C ILE A 206 20.66 -0.81 2.64
N PRO A 207 21.18 -1.52 1.60
CA PRO A 207 21.44 -0.92 0.30
C PRO A 207 20.16 -0.40 -0.34
N SER A 208 20.22 0.73 -1.03
CA SER A 208 19.06 1.28 -1.76
C SER A 208 18.63 0.42 -2.95
N ASP A 209 19.53 -0.40 -3.46
CA ASP A 209 19.39 -1.31 -4.60
C ASP A 209 19.53 -2.78 -4.16
N GLY A 210 19.06 -3.09 -2.95
CA GLY A 210 19.20 -4.43 -2.38
C GLY A 210 18.48 -4.59 -1.05
N TYR A 211 18.95 -5.54 -0.26
CA TYR A 211 18.34 -5.93 1.00
C TYR A 211 19.35 -6.57 1.95
N VAL A 212 18.96 -6.75 3.21
CA VAL A 212 19.74 -7.47 4.23
C VAL A 212 18.96 -8.66 4.73
N ILE A 213 19.57 -9.85 4.73
CA ILE A 213 19.02 -11.02 5.43
C ILE A 213 19.63 -11.05 6.83
N VAL A 214 18.80 -10.99 7.86
CA VAL A 214 19.22 -11.16 9.25
C VAL A 214 18.84 -12.55 9.74
N THR A 215 19.82 -13.28 10.24
CA THR A 215 19.60 -14.58 10.89
C THR A 215 20.72 -14.96 11.84
N GLY A 216 20.39 -15.69 12.89
CA GLY A 216 21.35 -16.31 13.79
C GLY A 216 21.67 -17.77 13.44
N LEU A 217 21.01 -18.37 12.45
CA LEU A 217 21.16 -19.79 12.11
C LEU A 217 22.48 -20.07 11.38
N PRO A 218 23.42 -20.84 11.98
CA PRO A 218 24.69 -21.15 11.32
C PRO A 218 24.52 -21.91 10.00
N THR A 219 23.51 -22.78 9.92
CA THR A 219 23.18 -23.54 8.71
C THR A 219 22.63 -22.66 7.60
N MET A 220 21.99 -21.52 7.93
CA MET A 220 21.55 -20.54 6.93
C MET A 220 22.73 -19.68 6.49
N VAL A 221 23.49 -19.14 7.44
CA VAL A 221 24.68 -18.31 7.15
C VAL A 221 25.68 -19.04 6.27
N GLY A 222 25.94 -20.32 6.56
CA GLY A 222 26.90 -21.14 5.80
C GLY A 222 26.54 -21.38 4.33
N LYS A 223 25.32 -21.03 3.88
CA LYS A 223 24.91 -21.12 2.47
C LYS A 223 25.41 -19.93 1.64
N PHE A 224 25.66 -18.79 2.26
CA PHE A 224 26.00 -17.55 1.56
C PHE A 224 27.50 -17.27 1.62
N LYS A 225 28.05 -16.78 0.52
CA LYS A 225 29.43 -16.32 0.39
C LYS A 225 29.43 -14.97 -0.32
N VAL A 226 30.41 -14.13 0.01
CA VAL A 226 30.60 -12.86 -0.70
C VAL A 226 30.85 -13.13 -2.18
N GLY A 227 30.07 -12.46 -3.03
CA GLY A 227 30.09 -12.61 -4.49
C GLY A 227 29.11 -13.63 -5.06
N ASP A 228 28.43 -14.41 -4.21
CA ASP A 228 27.23 -15.17 -4.61
C ASP A 228 26.13 -14.25 -5.12
#